data_AF-A0A3D3B5R0-F1
#
_entry.id   AF-A0A3D3B5R0-F1
#
_cell.length_a   1.000
_cell.length_b   1.000
_cell.length_c   1.000
_cell.angle_alpha   90.00
_cell.angle_beta   90.00
_cell.angle_gamma   90.00
#
_symmetry.space_group_name_H-M   'P 1'
#
loop_
_entity.id
_entity.type
_entity.pdbx_description
1 polymer ?
#
loop_
_entity_poly.entity_id
_entity_poly.type
_entity_poly.pdbx_seq_one_letter_code
_entity_poly.pdbx_strand_id
1 'polypeptide(L)'
;MPAFTIETTYTLPIFRHGTYVADTLEAACKAALGDDNWESAKKDYNSSGEIHVTGIWEGENTAYAGSPISIPSQFDEGVQRRAHHFEILLGLLKMLVHDVQAARPPSVDWLAKSAWAIARGEAILGYAPDPTEPADPPNPSYVLARLQEERVRSAILAVLEVDRDFEGISPESVSDKEIRSACESIVTTMDLSDAVSNAEFHAAMAAIRAAHRRFHPD
;
A
#
# COMPACT_ATOMS: atom_id res chain seq x y z
N MET A 1 -34.57 -9.56 -20.43
CA MET A 1 -33.54 -9.38 -19.38
C MET A 1 -32.48 -10.45 -19.62
N PRO A 2 -31.18 -10.15 -19.49
CA PRO A 2 -30.15 -11.19 -19.55
C PRO A 2 -30.31 -12.15 -18.37
N ALA A 3 -30.05 -13.44 -18.60
CA ALA A 3 -30.04 -14.47 -17.56
C ALA A 3 -28.59 -14.86 -17.24
N PHE A 4 -28.31 -15.19 -15.98
CA PHE A 4 -27.00 -15.65 -15.55
C PHE A 4 -27.15 -16.90 -14.69
N THR A 5 -26.26 -17.87 -14.90
CA THR A 5 -26.10 -19.02 -14.02
C THR A 5 -24.96 -18.69 -13.05
N ILE A 6 -25.23 -18.74 -11.74
CA ILE A 6 -24.27 -18.41 -10.67
C ILE A 6 -24.05 -19.65 -9.81
N GLU A 7 -22.81 -20.08 -9.67
CA GLU A 7 -22.41 -21.12 -8.72
C GLU A 7 -21.92 -20.48 -7.43
N THR A 8 -22.41 -20.97 -6.30
CA THR A 8 -21.97 -20.55 -4.98
C THR A 8 -21.58 -21.76 -4.14
N THR A 9 -20.60 -21.58 -3.27
CA THR A 9 -20.15 -22.58 -2.30
C THR A 9 -19.80 -21.90 -0.98
N TYR A 10 -19.46 -22.70 0.02
CA TYR A 10 -18.87 -22.23 1.26
C TYR A 10 -17.77 -23.21 1.69
N THR A 11 -16.76 -22.70 2.42
CA THR A 11 -15.72 -23.57 2.98
C THR A 11 -16.31 -24.43 4.09
N LEU A 12 -16.21 -25.75 3.98
CA LEU A 12 -16.68 -26.68 5.01
C LEU A 12 -15.48 -27.32 5.72
N PRO A 13 -15.14 -26.91 6.94
CA PRO A 13 -14.06 -27.52 7.69
C PRO A 13 -14.33 -29.01 7.94
N ILE A 14 -13.26 -29.79 7.80
CA ILE A 14 -13.24 -31.21 8.15
C ILE A 14 -12.19 -31.37 9.24
N PHE A 15 -12.61 -31.83 10.41
CA PHE A 15 -11.71 -32.07 11.54
C PHE A 15 -11.62 -33.57 11.84
N ARG A 16 -10.51 -33.97 12.42
CA ARG A 16 -10.34 -35.28 13.06
C ARG A 16 -9.79 -35.06 14.46
N HIS A 17 -10.06 -36.00 15.34
CA HIS A 17 -9.45 -36.02 16.67
C HIS A 17 -8.48 -37.20 16.73
N GLY A 18 -7.23 -36.91 17.09
CA GLY A 18 -6.18 -37.90 17.31
C GLY A 18 -5.50 -37.66 18.65
N THR A 19 -5.01 -38.72 19.28
CA THR A 19 -4.17 -38.64 20.47
C THR A 19 -2.75 -38.98 20.08
N TYR A 20 -1.82 -38.05 20.31
CA TYR A 20 -0.41 -38.20 19.91
C TYR A 20 0.47 -38.14 21.16
N VAL A 21 1.16 -39.25 21.44
CA VAL A 21 2.11 -39.33 22.56
C VAL A 21 3.47 -38.84 22.07
N ALA A 22 4.00 -37.79 22.69
CA ALA A 22 5.32 -37.26 22.39
C ALA A 22 5.92 -36.57 23.62
N ASP A 23 7.25 -36.39 23.62
CA ASP A 23 7.98 -35.75 24.71
C ASP A 23 7.70 -34.25 24.82
N THR A 24 7.22 -33.61 23.75
CA THR A 24 6.85 -32.19 23.72
C THR A 24 5.57 -31.95 22.92
N LEU A 25 4.88 -30.84 23.23
CA LEU A 25 3.71 -30.40 22.48
C LEU A 25 4.03 -30.19 20.99
N GLU A 26 5.17 -29.58 20.67
CA GLU A 26 5.58 -29.36 19.28
C GLU A 26 5.77 -30.68 18.52
N ALA A 27 6.37 -31.69 19.16
CA ALA A 27 6.52 -33.02 18.57
C ALA A 27 5.16 -33.71 18.35
N ALA A 28 4.22 -33.58 19.30
CA ALA A 28 2.85 -34.08 19.13
C ALA A 28 2.12 -33.37 17.98
N CYS A 29 2.24 -32.04 17.86
CA CYS A 29 1.66 -31.28 16.75
C CYS A 29 2.25 -31.69 15.39
N LYS A 30 3.57 -31.88 15.29
CA LYS A 30 4.22 -32.36 14.06
C LYS A 30 3.75 -33.78 13.69
N ALA A 31 3.62 -34.67 14.67
CA ALA A 31 3.05 -36.01 14.46
C ALA A 31 1.61 -35.92 13.94
N ALA A 32 0.78 -35.03 14.51
CA ALA A 32 -0.60 -34.81 14.08
C ALA A 32 -0.71 -34.26 12.65
N LEU A 33 0.22 -33.42 12.20
CA LEU A 33 0.26 -32.89 10.84
C LEU A 33 0.77 -33.92 9.81
N GLY A 34 1.64 -34.84 10.24
CA GLY A 34 2.19 -35.90 9.39
C GLY A 34 1.31 -37.15 9.25
N ASP A 35 0.32 -37.31 10.13
CA ASP A 35 -0.65 -38.41 10.07
C ASP A 35 -1.60 -38.23 8.87
N ASP A 36 -1.70 -39.21 7.99
CA ASP A 36 -2.56 -39.18 6.80
C ASP A 36 -3.87 -39.96 6.99
N ASN A 37 -4.12 -40.51 8.18
CA ASN A 37 -5.35 -41.25 8.47
C ASN A 37 -6.53 -40.30 8.75
N TRP A 38 -7.45 -40.21 7.79
CA TRP A 38 -8.66 -39.39 7.88
C TRP A 38 -9.94 -40.22 8.10
N GLU A 39 -9.87 -41.48 8.50
CA GLU A 39 -11.07 -42.33 8.71
C GLU A 39 -12.04 -41.77 9.75
N SER A 40 -11.55 -41.02 10.74
CA SER A 40 -12.35 -40.39 11.79
C SER A 40 -12.80 -38.96 11.47
N ALA A 41 -12.62 -38.52 10.21
CA ALA A 41 -12.97 -37.18 9.75
C ALA A 41 -14.46 -36.87 9.95
N LYS A 42 -14.74 -35.66 10.45
CA LYS A 42 -16.07 -35.13 10.67
C LYS A 42 -16.17 -33.75 10.03
N LYS A 43 -17.29 -33.51 9.33
CA LYS A 43 -17.64 -32.21 8.77
C LYS A 43 -18.20 -31.32 9.87
N ASP A 44 -17.73 -30.08 9.94
CA ASP A 44 -18.25 -29.07 10.86
C ASP A 44 -19.10 -28.04 10.11
N TYR A 45 -20.42 -28.27 10.10
CA TYR A 45 -21.36 -27.33 9.50
C TYR A 45 -21.56 -26.06 10.33
N ASN A 46 -21.26 -26.08 11.64
CA ASN A 46 -21.43 -24.90 12.49
C ASN A 46 -20.28 -23.91 12.34
N SER A 47 -19.11 -24.39 11.92
CA SER A 47 -17.91 -23.58 11.67
C SER A 47 -17.68 -23.35 10.16
N SER A 48 -18.70 -23.53 9.32
CA SER A 48 -18.57 -23.28 7.88
C SER A 48 -18.18 -21.83 7.60
N GLY A 49 -17.37 -21.63 6.57
CA GLY A 49 -17.05 -20.32 6.01
C GLY A 49 -18.27 -19.65 5.38
N GLU A 50 -18.05 -18.45 4.87
CA GLU A 50 -19.11 -17.69 4.20
C GLU A 50 -19.43 -18.25 2.81
N ILE A 51 -20.67 -18.04 2.38
CA ILE A 51 -21.10 -18.36 1.03
C ILE A 51 -20.49 -17.34 0.08
N HIS A 52 -19.82 -17.83 -0.96
CA HIS A 52 -19.14 -17.03 -1.97
C HIS A 52 -19.37 -17.62 -3.37
N VAL A 53 -19.08 -16.83 -4.40
CA VAL A 53 -19.28 -17.22 -5.80
C VAL A 53 -18.03 -17.96 -6.31
N THR A 54 -18.23 -19.07 -7.00
CA THR A 54 -17.15 -19.86 -7.63
C THR A 54 -17.29 -20.00 -9.13
N GLY A 55 -18.43 -19.57 -9.70
CA GLY A 55 -18.63 -19.58 -11.14
C GLY A 55 -19.77 -18.67 -11.58
N ILE A 56 -19.60 -18.06 -12.75
CA ILE A 56 -20.58 -17.19 -13.40
C ILE A 56 -20.61 -17.54 -14.89
N TRP A 57 -21.80 -17.72 -15.46
CA TRP A 57 -22.01 -17.95 -16.88
C TRP A 57 -23.21 -17.15 -17.39
N GLU A 58 -23.15 -16.70 -18.64
CA GLU A 58 -24.31 -16.10 -19.32
C GLU A 58 -25.29 -17.19 -19.77
N GLY A 59 -26.59 -16.94 -19.65
CA GLY A 59 -27.66 -17.86 -20.01
C GLY A 59 -28.16 -18.73 -18.87
N GLU A 60 -29.26 -19.44 -19.14
CA GLU A 60 -29.90 -20.35 -18.18
C GLU A 60 -29.26 -21.73 -18.23
N ASN A 61 -28.91 -22.28 -17.06
CA ASN A 61 -28.32 -23.62 -16.90
C ASN A 61 -27.04 -23.84 -17.73
N THR A 62 -26.21 -22.80 -17.83
CA THR A 62 -24.98 -22.82 -18.63
C THR A 62 -23.72 -23.15 -17.83
N ALA A 63 -23.86 -23.52 -16.55
CA ALA A 63 -22.75 -23.99 -15.72
C ALA A 63 -21.97 -25.10 -16.45
N TYR A 64 -20.66 -24.90 -16.59
CA TYR A 64 -19.72 -25.80 -17.27
C TYR A 64 -19.96 -26.05 -18.77
N ALA A 65 -21.06 -25.54 -19.35
CA ALA A 65 -21.37 -25.64 -20.77
C ALA A 65 -21.01 -24.37 -21.55
N GLY A 66 -21.07 -23.20 -20.89
CA GLY A 66 -20.69 -21.91 -21.47
C GLY A 66 -19.29 -21.44 -21.07
N SER A 67 -18.82 -20.36 -21.69
CA SER A 67 -17.59 -19.67 -21.27
C SER A 67 -17.80 -18.99 -19.92
N PRO A 68 -16.96 -19.27 -18.90
CA PRO A 68 -17.08 -18.63 -17.60
C PRO A 68 -16.74 -17.13 -17.69
N ILE A 69 -17.50 -16.33 -16.95
CA ILE A 69 -17.26 -14.90 -16.74
C ILE A 69 -16.33 -14.75 -15.52
N SER A 70 -15.41 -13.79 -15.59
CA SER A 70 -14.57 -13.44 -14.43
C SER A 70 -15.43 -13.04 -13.24
N ILE A 71 -15.13 -13.61 -12.07
CA ILE A 71 -15.83 -13.32 -10.83
C ILE A 71 -15.25 -12.03 -10.25
N PRO A 72 -16.07 -10.99 -9.99
CA PRO A 72 -15.59 -9.81 -9.29
C PRO A 72 -15.13 -10.17 -7.88
N SER A 73 -13.95 -9.70 -7.48
CA SER A 73 -13.29 -10.06 -6.21
C SER A 73 -14.10 -9.78 -4.95
N GLN A 74 -15.08 -8.87 -5.02
CA GLN A 74 -16.02 -8.61 -3.93
C GLN A 74 -16.92 -9.81 -3.59
N PHE A 75 -17.05 -10.79 -4.50
CA PHE A 75 -17.84 -12.00 -4.31
C PHE A 75 -16.99 -13.22 -3.92
N ASP A 76 -15.68 -13.05 -3.76
CA ASP A 76 -14.80 -14.08 -3.18
C ASP A 76 -15.05 -14.22 -1.68
N GLU A 77 -14.67 -15.38 -1.12
CA GLU A 77 -14.67 -15.58 0.33
C GLU A 77 -13.81 -14.52 1.04
N GLY A 78 -14.33 -13.93 2.10
CA GLY A 78 -13.71 -12.84 2.84
C GLY A 78 -12.32 -13.18 3.36
N VAL A 79 -12.05 -14.45 3.70
CA VAL A 79 -10.69 -14.91 4.04
C VAL A 79 -9.75 -14.77 2.84
N GLN A 80 -10.18 -15.17 1.65
CA GLN A 80 -9.41 -15.01 0.42
C GLN A 80 -9.26 -13.54 0.03
N ARG A 81 -10.32 -12.73 0.17
CA ARG A 81 -10.24 -11.27 -0.05
C ARG A 81 -9.17 -10.64 0.83
N ARG A 82 -9.12 -11.01 2.12
CA ARG A 82 -8.09 -10.55 3.07
C ARG A 82 -6.69 -11.05 2.71
N ALA A 83 -6.56 -12.32 2.30
CA ALA A 83 -5.27 -12.89 1.92
C ALA A 83 -4.68 -12.19 0.68
N HIS A 84 -5.47 -12.01 -0.38
CA HIS A 84 -5.04 -11.25 -1.56
C HIS A 84 -4.73 -9.79 -1.21
N HIS A 85 -5.52 -9.18 -0.32
CA HIS A 85 -5.26 -7.82 0.12
C HIS A 85 -3.95 -7.69 0.92
N PHE A 86 -3.58 -8.70 1.72
CA PHE A 86 -2.31 -8.73 2.43
C PHE A 86 -1.11 -8.69 1.47
N GLU A 87 -1.17 -9.37 0.32
CA GLU A 87 -0.10 -9.32 -0.69
C GLU A 87 0.10 -7.91 -1.25
N ILE A 88 -1.00 -7.18 -1.48
CA ILE A 88 -0.98 -5.79 -1.94
C ILE A 88 -0.33 -4.89 -0.87
N LEU A 89 -0.77 -4.99 0.37
CA LEU A 89 -0.22 -4.22 1.49
C LEU A 89 1.28 -4.51 1.69
N LEU A 90 1.69 -5.77 1.59
CA LEU A 90 3.09 -6.17 1.68
C LEU A 90 3.92 -5.58 0.53
N GLY A 91 3.38 -5.57 -0.70
CA GLY A 91 4.00 -4.93 -1.86
C GLY A 91 4.25 -3.44 -1.64
N LEU A 92 3.23 -2.73 -1.16
CA LEU A 92 3.32 -1.30 -0.84
C LEU A 92 4.33 -1.03 0.28
N LEU A 93 4.35 -1.85 1.33
CA LEU A 93 5.31 -1.71 2.41
C LEU A 93 6.75 -1.91 1.92
N LYS A 94 6.99 -2.89 1.05
CA LYS A 94 8.31 -3.13 0.44
C LYS A 94 8.77 -1.92 -0.37
N MET A 95 7.88 -1.33 -1.18
CA MET A 95 8.18 -0.13 -1.97
C MET A 95 8.56 1.05 -1.06
N LEU A 96 7.78 1.28 0.00
CA LEU A 96 8.05 2.35 0.97
C LEU A 96 9.41 2.17 1.64
N VAL A 97 9.70 0.98 2.16
CA VAL A 97 10.97 0.69 2.83
C VAL A 97 12.15 0.88 1.88
N HIS A 98 12.02 0.43 0.63
CA HIS A 98 13.04 0.62 -0.39
C HIS A 98 13.31 2.11 -0.68
N ASP A 99 12.27 2.94 -0.78
CA ASP A 99 12.44 4.38 -1.01
C ASP A 99 13.05 5.10 0.20
N VAL A 100 12.63 4.74 1.41
CA VAL A 100 13.22 5.26 2.66
C VAL A 100 14.71 4.90 2.75
N GLN A 101 15.08 3.66 2.47
CA GLN A 101 16.48 3.21 2.45
C GLN A 101 17.31 3.96 1.40
N ALA A 102 16.72 4.30 0.26
CA ALA A 102 17.35 5.09 -0.78
C ALA A 102 17.32 6.61 -0.53
N ALA A 103 16.80 7.06 0.63
CA ALA A 103 16.57 8.47 0.96
C ALA A 103 15.73 9.22 -0.10
N ARG A 104 14.83 8.52 -0.79
CA ARG A 104 13.91 9.06 -1.79
C ARG A 104 12.53 9.31 -1.17
N PRO A 105 11.82 10.37 -1.59
CA PRO A 105 10.41 10.50 -1.24
C PRO A 105 9.61 9.37 -1.91
N PRO A 106 8.54 8.85 -1.26
CA PRO A 106 7.64 7.91 -1.89
C PRO A 106 7.03 8.51 -3.16
N SER A 107 6.84 7.68 -4.19
CA SER A 107 6.24 8.14 -5.44
C SER A 107 4.75 8.49 -5.28
N VAL A 108 4.25 9.36 -6.16
CA VAL A 108 2.81 9.69 -6.22
C VAL A 108 1.97 8.44 -6.53
N ASP A 109 2.48 7.54 -7.37
CA ASP A 109 1.86 6.25 -7.66
C ASP A 109 1.73 5.38 -6.40
N TRP A 110 2.78 5.33 -5.58
CA TRP A 110 2.73 4.62 -4.31
C TRP A 110 1.69 5.21 -3.36
N LEU A 111 1.58 6.54 -3.28
CA LEU A 111 0.57 7.21 -2.45
C LEU A 111 -0.86 6.89 -2.92
N ALA A 112 -1.11 6.97 -4.24
CA ALA A 112 -2.43 6.66 -4.82
C ALA A 112 -2.83 5.20 -4.58
N LYS A 113 -1.91 4.26 -4.83
CA LYS A 113 -2.14 2.83 -4.59
C LYS A 113 -2.33 2.53 -3.10
N SER A 114 -1.60 3.22 -2.22
CA SER A 114 -1.77 3.07 -0.77
C SER A 114 -3.13 3.56 -0.30
N ALA A 115 -3.60 4.72 -0.80
CA ALA A 115 -4.93 5.23 -0.49
C ALA A 115 -6.04 4.27 -0.95
N TRP A 116 -5.93 3.73 -2.16
CA TRP A 116 -6.87 2.71 -2.65
C TRP A 116 -6.81 1.42 -1.82
N ALA A 117 -5.60 0.96 -1.48
CA ALA A 117 -5.45 -0.24 -0.66
C ALA A 117 -6.09 -0.06 0.72
N ILE A 118 -5.94 1.11 1.35
CA ILE A 118 -6.63 1.42 2.61
C ILE A 118 -8.15 1.34 2.43
N ALA A 119 -8.70 2.01 1.41
CA ALA A 119 -10.14 1.99 1.14
C ALA A 119 -10.66 0.56 0.85
N ARG A 120 -9.87 -0.27 0.15
CA ARG A 120 -10.19 -1.67 -0.08
C ARG A 120 -10.16 -2.49 1.21
N GLY A 121 -9.17 -2.27 2.07
CA GLY A 121 -9.09 -2.91 3.38
C GLY A 121 -10.31 -2.59 4.25
N GLU A 122 -10.71 -1.33 4.30
CA GLU A 122 -11.93 -0.89 4.98
C GLU A 122 -13.20 -1.52 4.39
N ALA A 123 -13.29 -1.59 3.05
CA ALA A 123 -14.40 -2.25 2.38
C ALA A 123 -14.48 -3.74 2.70
N ILE A 124 -13.36 -4.46 2.73
CA ILE A 124 -13.31 -5.87 3.12
C ILE A 124 -13.79 -6.06 4.56
N LEU A 125 -13.36 -5.20 5.49
CA LEU A 125 -13.80 -5.25 6.89
C LEU A 125 -15.30 -4.94 7.05
N GLY A 126 -15.83 -4.07 6.20
CA GLY A 126 -17.25 -3.70 6.16
C GLY A 126 -18.13 -4.62 5.31
N TYR A 127 -17.59 -5.70 4.74
CA TYR A 127 -18.29 -6.55 3.76
C TYR A 127 -18.87 -5.77 2.57
N ALA A 128 -18.21 -4.68 2.18
CA ALA A 128 -18.60 -3.82 1.08
C ALA A 128 -17.89 -4.23 -0.23
N PRO A 129 -18.42 -3.76 -1.40
CA PRO A 129 -17.73 -3.91 -2.68
C PRO A 129 -16.34 -3.27 -2.67
N ASP A 130 -15.41 -3.84 -3.44
CA ASP A 130 -14.09 -3.25 -3.60
C ASP A 130 -14.20 -1.87 -4.28
N PRO A 131 -13.44 -0.86 -3.85
CA PRO A 131 -13.45 0.45 -4.51
C PRO A 131 -12.89 0.32 -5.92
N THR A 132 -13.37 1.18 -6.83
CA THR A 132 -12.83 1.25 -8.19
C THR A 132 -11.33 1.48 -8.13
N GLU A 133 -10.57 0.64 -8.83
CA GLU A 133 -9.12 0.76 -8.89
C GLU A 133 -8.75 2.14 -9.45
N PRO A 134 -7.74 2.83 -8.87
CA PRO A 134 -7.33 4.13 -9.38
C PRO A 134 -6.96 3.98 -10.87
N ALA A 135 -7.49 4.87 -11.70
CA ALA A 135 -6.98 5.04 -13.07
C ALA A 135 -5.47 5.33 -13.03
N ASP A 136 -4.81 5.21 -14.18
CA ASP A 136 -3.37 5.50 -14.32
C ASP A 136 -2.96 6.71 -13.47
N PRO A 137 -1.87 6.61 -12.70
CA PRO A 137 -1.52 7.61 -11.72
C PRO A 137 -1.39 8.98 -12.38
N PRO A 138 -1.74 10.07 -11.68
CA PRO A 138 -1.45 11.40 -12.18
C PRO A 138 0.05 11.52 -12.51
N ASN A 139 0.36 12.32 -13.54
CA ASN A 139 1.72 12.48 -14.03
C ASN A 139 2.73 12.71 -12.89
N PRO A 140 3.97 12.19 -12.99
CA PRO A 140 4.96 12.30 -11.94
C PRO A 140 5.20 13.77 -11.53
N SER A 141 5.12 14.06 -10.22
CA SER A 141 5.51 15.36 -9.64
C SER A 141 6.87 15.25 -8.93
N TYR A 142 7.71 16.27 -9.04
CA TYR A 142 9.06 16.30 -8.47
C TYR A 142 9.17 17.34 -7.35
N VAL A 143 9.91 17.02 -6.28
CA VAL A 143 10.13 17.93 -5.13
C VAL A 143 11.37 18.79 -5.40
N LEU A 144 11.20 20.10 -5.53
CA LEU A 144 12.29 21.05 -5.79
C LEU A 144 12.99 21.55 -4.52
N ALA A 145 12.27 21.66 -3.39
CA ALA A 145 12.82 22.13 -2.13
C ALA A 145 12.24 21.33 -0.95
N ARG A 146 13.05 21.12 0.08
CA ARG A 146 12.64 20.46 1.33
C ARG A 146 13.31 21.13 2.53
N LEU A 147 12.50 21.68 3.43
CA LEU A 147 12.94 22.16 4.73
C LEU A 147 13.08 20.98 5.71
N GLN A 148 14.17 20.92 6.47
CA GLN A 148 14.45 19.82 7.40
C GLN A 148 14.90 20.39 8.75
N GLU A 149 14.21 20.04 9.84
CA GLU A 149 14.51 20.54 11.19
C GLU A 149 15.99 20.28 11.58
N GLU A 150 16.55 19.12 11.22
CA GLU A 150 17.97 18.80 11.47
C GLU A 150 18.95 19.74 10.74
N ARG A 151 18.63 20.13 9.51
CA ARG A 151 19.46 21.10 8.77
C ARG A 151 19.29 22.51 9.32
N VAL A 152 18.10 22.85 9.83
CA VAL A 152 17.87 24.11 10.55
C VAL A 152 18.68 24.15 11.84
N ARG A 153 18.72 23.05 12.61
CA ARG A 153 19.57 22.94 13.81
C ARG A 153 21.05 23.15 13.47
N SER A 154 21.53 22.54 12.38
CA SER A 154 22.89 22.77 11.88
C SER A 154 23.13 24.23 11.47
N ALA A 155 22.13 24.88 10.86
CA ALA A 155 22.22 26.28 10.47
C ALA A 155 22.23 27.22 11.69
N ILE A 156 21.45 26.92 12.74
CA ILE A 156 21.46 27.68 14.01
C ILE A 156 22.86 27.68 14.60
N LEU A 157 23.54 26.53 14.64
CA LEU A 157 24.94 26.43 15.10
C LEU A 157 25.85 27.39 14.33
N ALA A 158 25.76 27.37 12.99
CA ALA A 158 26.57 28.24 12.13
C ALA A 158 26.25 29.73 12.29
N VAL A 159 24.99 30.09 12.52
CA VAL A 159 24.57 31.49 12.74
C VAL A 159 25.08 31.99 14.09
N LEU A 160 24.90 31.23 15.18
CA LEU A 160 25.35 31.61 16.52
C LEU A 160 26.88 31.72 16.63
N GLU A 161 27.63 31.03 15.78
CA GLU A 161 29.09 31.15 15.72
C GLU A 161 29.54 32.50 15.11
N VAL A 162 28.76 33.05 14.18
CA VAL A 162 29.17 34.22 13.37
C VAL A 162 28.52 35.51 13.86
N ASP A 163 27.26 35.44 14.28
CA ASP A 163 26.44 36.62 14.56
C ASP A 163 26.43 36.96 16.06
N ARG A 164 27.01 38.13 16.38
CA ARG A 164 27.18 38.62 17.75
C ARG A 164 25.89 39.15 18.37
N ASP A 165 24.86 39.40 17.57
CA ASP A 165 23.58 39.86 18.09
C ASP A 165 22.88 38.78 18.94
N PHE A 166 23.32 37.52 18.83
CA PHE A 166 22.85 36.39 19.63
C PHE A 166 23.83 35.95 20.73
N GLU A 167 24.78 36.82 21.12
CA GLU A 167 25.70 36.55 22.22
C GLU A 167 24.94 36.14 23.52
N GLY A 168 25.32 34.99 24.08
CA GLY A 168 24.70 34.43 25.29
C GLY A 168 23.63 33.37 25.05
N ILE A 169 23.20 33.15 23.80
CA ILE A 169 22.33 32.03 23.44
C ILE A 169 23.19 30.81 23.13
N SER A 170 22.98 29.73 23.89
CA SER A 170 23.61 28.44 23.58
C SER A 170 22.80 27.72 22.49
N PRO A 171 23.44 27.02 21.54
CA PRO A 171 22.72 26.20 20.57
C PRO A 171 21.78 25.18 21.20
N GLU A 172 22.16 24.61 22.36
CA GLU A 172 21.32 23.64 23.09
C GLU A 172 20.13 24.27 23.82
N SER A 173 20.12 25.61 23.95
CA SER A 173 19.00 26.34 24.54
C SER A 173 17.84 26.53 23.58
N VAL A 174 18.06 26.35 22.26
CA VAL A 174 17.00 26.39 21.26
C VAL A 174 16.31 25.04 21.21
N SER A 175 15.05 25.01 21.64
CA SER A 175 14.27 23.77 21.75
C SER A 175 13.74 23.27 20.41
N ASP A 176 13.50 21.96 20.32
CA ASP A 176 12.87 21.34 19.15
C ASP A 176 11.51 21.96 18.81
N LYS A 177 10.78 22.42 19.84
CA LYS A 177 9.48 23.09 19.65
C LYS A 177 9.65 24.45 18.96
N GLU A 178 10.67 25.21 19.31
CA GLU A 178 10.96 26.51 18.67
C GLU A 178 11.42 26.30 17.23
N ILE A 179 12.28 25.31 16.98
CA ILE A 179 12.70 24.94 15.62
C ILE A 179 11.48 24.53 14.79
N ARG A 180 10.59 23.70 15.33
CA ARG A 180 9.35 23.28 14.66
C ARG A 180 8.45 24.47 14.33
N SER A 181 8.17 25.31 15.33
CA SER A 181 7.32 26.49 15.14
C SER A 181 7.91 27.46 14.11
N ALA A 182 9.23 27.61 14.07
CA ALA A 182 9.91 28.41 13.06
C ALA A 182 9.80 27.79 11.66
N CYS A 183 9.99 26.46 11.54
CA CYS A 183 9.81 25.75 10.28
C CYS A 183 8.38 25.88 9.76
N GLU A 184 7.38 25.67 10.61
CA GLU A 184 5.95 25.83 10.28
C GLU A 184 5.66 27.25 9.80
N SER A 185 6.14 28.27 10.51
CA SER A 185 5.99 29.66 10.11
C SER A 185 6.59 29.91 8.72
N ILE A 186 7.84 29.49 8.49
CA ILE A 186 8.52 29.70 7.21
C ILE A 186 7.80 28.98 6.06
N VAL A 187 7.31 27.76 6.27
CA VAL A 187 6.54 27.03 5.25
C VAL A 187 5.26 27.79 4.87
N THR A 188 4.62 28.48 5.81
CA THR A 188 3.41 29.26 5.51
C THR A 188 3.66 30.61 4.84
N THR A 189 4.83 31.22 5.06
CA THR A 189 5.12 32.58 4.58
C THR A 189 6.04 32.62 3.37
N MET A 190 6.83 31.57 3.13
CA MET A 190 7.81 31.55 2.05
C MET A 190 7.14 31.24 0.72
N ASP A 191 7.22 32.20 -0.20
CA ASP A 191 6.78 32.01 -1.57
C ASP A 191 7.91 31.42 -2.42
N LEU A 192 7.67 30.23 -2.99
CA LEU A 192 8.59 29.55 -3.90
C LEU A 192 8.07 29.54 -5.35
N SER A 193 6.98 30.24 -5.65
CA SER A 193 6.33 30.24 -6.96
C SER A 193 7.30 30.57 -8.10
N ASP A 194 8.07 31.65 -7.97
CA ASP A 194 9.06 32.07 -8.97
C ASP A 194 10.15 31.01 -9.19
N ALA A 195 10.64 30.39 -8.12
CA ALA A 195 11.68 29.35 -8.20
C ALA A 195 11.15 28.08 -8.88
N VAL A 196 9.91 27.70 -8.56
CA VAL A 196 9.21 26.57 -9.19
C VAL A 196 8.98 26.85 -10.66
N SER A 197 8.38 27.99 -11.02
CA SER A 197 8.12 28.36 -12.41
C SER A 197 9.40 28.44 -13.24
N ASN A 198 10.50 28.93 -12.67
CA ASN A 198 11.79 28.96 -13.36
C ASN A 198 12.35 27.54 -13.59
N ALA A 199 12.23 26.64 -12.60
CA ALA A 199 12.64 25.25 -12.76
C ALA A 199 11.80 24.52 -13.82
N GLU A 200 10.49 24.74 -13.85
CA GLU A 200 9.59 24.20 -14.88
C GLU A 200 9.96 24.71 -16.28
N PHE A 201 10.24 26.01 -16.42
CA PHE A 201 10.70 26.59 -17.67
C PHE A 201 12.01 25.95 -18.16
N HIS A 202 12.98 25.77 -17.26
CA HIS A 202 14.24 25.09 -17.60
C HIS A 202 14.02 23.63 -17.99
N ALA A 203 13.16 22.89 -17.29
CA ALA A 203 12.81 21.52 -17.63
C ALA A 203 12.15 21.44 -19.02
N ALA A 204 11.24 22.36 -19.34
CA ALA A 204 10.61 22.45 -20.65
C ALA A 204 11.65 22.69 -21.76
N MET A 205 12.56 23.66 -21.56
CA MET A 205 13.62 23.93 -22.52
C MET A 205 14.57 22.74 -22.72
N ALA A 206 14.90 22.02 -21.65
CA ALA A 206 15.72 20.81 -21.72
C ALA A 206 15.03 19.70 -22.54
N ALA A 207 13.73 19.47 -22.29
CA ALA A 207 12.93 18.50 -23.04
C ALA A 207 12.82 18.87 -24.53
N ILE A 208 12.54 20.13 -24.86
CA ILE A 208 12.47 20.63 -26.24
C ILE A 208 13.81 20.41 -26.96
N ARG A 209 14.94 20.74 -26.32
CA ARG A 209 16.28 20.54 -26.91
C ARG A 209 16.60 19.05 -27.12
N ALA A 210 16.17 18.18 -26.21
CA ALA A 210 16.32 16.74 -26.39
C ALA A 210 15.48 16.23 -27.58
N ALA A 211 14.24 16.67 -27.71
CA ALA A 211 13.38 16.34 -28.84
C ALA A 211 13.95 16.88 -30.16
N HIS A 212 14.43 18.13 -30.20
CA HIS A 212 15.02 18.73 -31.38
C HIS A 212 16.22 17.94 -31.90
N ARG A 213 17.14 17.54 -30.99
CA ARG A 213 18.30 16.68 -31.34
C ARG A 213 17.88 15.31 -31.89
N ARG A 214 16.77 14.75 -31.41
CA ARG A 214 16.25 13.48 -31.93
C ARG A 214 15.73 13.61 -33.37
N PHE A 215 15.10 14.73 -33.69
CA PHE A 215 14.52 14.97 -35.02
C PHE A 215 15.51 15.58 -36.03
N HIS A 216 16.60 16.17 -35.56
CA HIS A 216 17.71 16.67 -36.38
C HIS A 216 19.03 16.13 -35.83
N PRO A 217 19.31 14.82 -36.01
CA PRO A 217 20.62 14.27 -35.72
C PRO A 217 21.62 14.81 -36.74
N ASP A 218 22.80 15.24 -36.26
CA ASP A 218 23.93 15.63 -37.12
C ASP A 218 24.40 14.48 -38.01
#